data_AF-A0A7T4UNC0-F1
#
_entry.id   AF-A0A7T4UNC0-F1
#
_cell.length_a   1.000
_cell.length_b   1.000
_cell.length_c   1.000
_cell.angle_alpha   90.00
_cell.angle_beta   90.00
_cell.angle_gamma   90.00
#
_symmetry.space_group_name_H-M   'P 1'
#
loop_
_entity.id
_entity.type
_entity.pdbx_description
1 polymer ?
#
loop_
_entity_poly.entity_id
_entity_poly.type
_entity_poly.pdbx_seq_one_letter_code
_entity_poly.pdbx_strand_id
1 'polypeptide(L)'
;MKRIYTFISILFLGLLFSNCTKTEDLPLLPSDKILEYKVTNLPNDDVIYGAIDNQENTITVYLPYYYGLLVIDPTIQVSSGAEITEEILPVKTDEKDKTYTVKSATGTSRTYTLKIELQSTPSFEATFALTSSIALTQGPGTAFPAINGTFMHTNPSLISIVLINQETKQRVQMPTPNSLKVSANGYQLTYTGTEREYRIPSDIIAGTYDVEVTNLNHTIILANPVKITYRQPDAALTLLGLKLAKNTDWIINASSNKVLLDPTAVIMTVNGKDYPLTIKSHTRTEMQVSLPANLPTGSFENVQIKFQFKDWPDIVKTQLYTSTITES
;
A
#
# COMPACT_ATOMS: atom_id res chain seq x y z
N MET A 1 -4.56 94.46 51.64
CA MET A 1 -4.30 93.01 51.46
C MET A 1 -5.38 92.34 50.57
N LYS A 2 -5.58 92.76 49.30
CA LYS A 2 -6.60 92.14 48.42
C LYS A 2 -6.28 92.05 46.92
N ARG A 3 -5.10 92.49 46.45
CA ARG A 3 -4.75 92.50 45.01
C ARG A 3 -3.60 91.58 44.60
N ILE A 4 -2.97 90.87 45.55
CA ILE A 4 -1.83 89.96 45.29
C ILE A 4 -2.27 88.49 45.17
N TYR A 5 -3.44 88.14 45.70
CA TYR A 5 -3.95 86.76 45.64
C TYR A 5 -4.61 86.39 44.29
N THR A 6 -4.94 87.37 43.46
CA THR A 6 -5.59 87.12 42.16
C THR A 6 -4.60 86.65 41.08
N PHE A 7 -3.33 87.05 41.15
CA PHE A 7 -2.31 86.61 40.18
C PHE A 7 -1.69 85.24 40.51
N ILE A 8 -1.69 84.82 41.77
CA ILE A 8 -1.20 83.49 42.18
C ILE A 8 -2.24 82.39 41.88
N SER A 9 -3.53 82.73 41.88
CA SER A 9 -4.61 81.80 41.54
C SER A 9 -4.71 81.47 40.04
N ILE A 10 -4.15 82.31 39.16
CA ILE A 10 -4.17 82.09 37.70
C ILE A 10 -2.96 81.27 37.23
N LEU A 11 -1.84 81.32 37.96
CA LEU A 11 -0.63 80.54 37.63
C LEU A 11 -0.76 79.06 38.01
N PHE A 12 -1.60 78.71 39.00
CA PHE A 12 -1.81 77.33 39.42
C PHE A 12 -2.90 76.59 38.63
N LEU A 13 -3.73 77.29 37.85
CA LEU A 13 -4.82 76.70 37.06
C LEU A 13 -4.37 76.31 35.63
N GLY A 14 -3.23 76.82 35.16
CA GLY A 14 -2.65 76.50 33.85
C GLY A 14 -1.83 75.20 33.81
N LEU A 15 -1.51 74.60 34.96
CA LEU A 15 -0.66 73.40 35.06
C LEU A 15 -1.45 72.09 35.18
N LEU A 16 -2.79 72.14 35.18
CA LEU A 16 -3.65 70.95 35.33
C LEU A 16 -4.22 70.42 34.00
N PHE A 17 -3.86 71.01 32.85
CA PHE A 17 -4.33 70.56 31.53
C PHE A 17 -3.28 69.83 30.68
N SER A 18 -2.16 69.42 31.25
CA SER A 18 -1.32 68.37 30.63
C SER A 18 -1.96 67.00 30.88
N ASN A 19 -3.14 66.79 30.29
CA ASN A 19 -3.72 65.47 30.17
C ASN A 19 -2.83 64.69 29.21
N CYS A 20 -1.98 63.83 29.77
CA CYS A 20 -1.12 62.93 29.02
C CYS A 20 -2.03 61.97 28.26
N THR A 21 -2.36 62.29 27.01
CA THR A 21 -2.94 61.33 26.08
C THR A 21 -1.81 60.39 25.65
N LYS A 22 -1.35 59.56 26.58
CA LYS A 22 -0.53 58.42 26.24
C LYS A 22 -1.48 57.43 25.59
N THR A 23 -1.64 57.57 24.28
CA THR A 23 -2.28 56.55 23.45
C THR A 23 -1.36 55.34 23.56
N GLU A 24 -1.68 54.40 24.44
CA GLU A 24 -1.00 53.12 24.43
C GLU A 24 -1.44 52.42 23.15
N ASP A 25 -0.50 52.29 22.19
CA ASP A 25 -0.71 51.42 21.04
C ASP A 25 -1.05 50.03 21.58
N LEU A 26 -2.20 49.50 21.16
CA LEU A 26 -2.56 48.13 21.45
C LEU A 26 -1.40 47.24 20.97
N PRO A 27 -0.94 46.28 21.78
CA PRO A 27 0.12 45.38 21.36
C PRO A 27 -0.29 44.72 20.04
N LEU A 28 0.59 44.81 19.05
CA LEU A 28 0.41 44.17 17.74
C LEU A 28 0.06 42.70 17.97
N LEU A 29 -1.14 42.29 17.54
CA LEU A 29 -1.52 40.89 17.57
C LEU A 29 -0.50 40.08 16.77
N PRO A 30 -0.05 38.91 17.25
CA PRO A 30 0.95 38.13 16.51
C PRO A 30 0.41 37.82 15.11
N SER A 31 1.13 38.28 14.09
CA SER A 31 0.77 38.21 12.68
C SER A 31 1.40 37.02 11.97
N ASP A 32 1.91 36.05 12.72
CA ASP A 32 2.61 34.84 12.28
C ASP A 32 1.75 33.57 12.50
N LYS A 33 0.42 33.70 12.42
CA LYS A 33 -0.51 32.61 12.79
C LYS A 33 -1.14 31.92 11.59
N ILE A 34 -1.45 30.63 11.78
CA ILE A 34 -2.42 29.93 10.94
C ILE A 34 -3.81 30.24 11.50
N LEU A 35 -4.70 30.69 10.62
CA LEU A 35 -6.09 31.03 10.93
C LEU A 35 -7.04 29.88 10.58
N GLU A 36 -6.72 29.16 9.51
CA GLU A 36 -7.55 28.06 9.02
C GLU A 36 -6.68 26.99 8.37
N TYR A 37 -7.07 25.73 8.59
CA TYR A 37 -6.51 24.57 7.91
C TYR A 37 -7.68 23.70 7.45
N LYS A 38 -7.70 23.34 6.17
CA LYS A 38 -8.76 22.55 5.54
C LYS A 38 -8.16 21.40 4.76
N VAL A 39 -8.79 20.24 4.82
CA VAL A 39 -8.58 19.15 3.86
C VAL A 39 -9.71 19.21 2.83
N THR A 40 -9.38 19.38 1.56
CA THR A 40 -10.34 19.69 0.48
C THR A 40 -10.48 18.61 -0.58
N ASN A 41 -9.68 17.54 -0.52
CA ASN A 41 -9.76 16.41 -1.46
C ASN A 41 -10.85 15.39 -1.08
N LEU A 42 -12.01 15.86 -0.66
CA LEU A 42 -13.14 15.03 -0.26
C LEU A 42 -14.23 14.99 -1.35
N PRO A 43 -15.06 13.94 -1.40
CA PRO A 43 -16.24 13.91 -2.26
C PRO A 43 -17.22 15.05 -1.96
N ASN A 44 -18.03 15.45 -2.95
CA ASN A 44 -19.13 16.41 -2.82
C ASN A 44 -18.73 17.79 -2.26
N ASP A 45 -17.49 18.21 -2.46
CA ASP A 45 -16.95 19.47 -1.94
C ASP A 45 -16.99 19.57 -0.40
N ASP A 46 -17.05 18.43 0.29
CA ASP A 46 -16.92 18.36 1.75
C ASP A 46 -15.53 18.88 2.18
N VAL A 47 -15.45 19.35 3.42
CA VAL A 47 -14.20 19.85 4.01
C VAL A 47 -14.03 19.31 5.43
N ILE A 48 -12.83 18.82 5.73
CA ILE A 48 -12.42 18.56 7.12
C ILE A 48 -11.58 19.73 7.61
N TYR A 49 -12.01 20.33 8.71
CA TYR A 49 -11.28 21.42 9.36
C TYR A 49 -10.26 20.87 10.36
N GLY A 50 -9.04 21.39 10.29
CA GLY A 50 -8.01 21.14 11.30
C GLY A 50 -8.24 21.98 12.55
N ALA A 51 -8.10 21.37 13.72
CA ALA A 51 -8.08 22.09 15.00
C ALA A 51 -6.70 22.73 15.20
N ILE A 52 -6.65 24.07 15.22
CA ILE A 52 -5.41 24.83 15.35
C ILE A 52 -5.21 25.24 16.81
N ASP A 53 -4.08 24.85 17.37
CA ASP A 53 -3.59 25.34 18.66
C ASP A 53 -2.42 26.31 18.41
N ASN A 54 -2.67 27.60 18.59
CA ASN A 54 -1.68 28.66 18.43
C ASN A 54 -0.76 28.82 19.65
N GLN A 55 -1.03 28.15 20.78
CA GLN A 55 -0.15 28.16 21.95
C GLN A 55 0.90 27.05 21.81
N GLU A 56 0.45 25.85 21.45
CA GLU A 56 1.31 24.69 21.24
C GLU A 56 1.90 24.62 19.82
N ASN A 57 1.46 25.50 18.91
CA ASN A 57 1.80 25.50 17.49
C ASN A 57 1.53 24.14 16.84
N THR A 58 0.30 23.65 16.99
CA THR A 58 -0.12 22.38 16.37
C THR A 58 -1.39 22.54 15.54
N ILE A 59 -1.51 21.68 14.54
CA ILE A 59 -2.71 21.50 13.74
C ILE A 59 -3.12 20.04 13.89
N THR A 60 -4.30 19.76 14.40
CA THR A 60 -4.81 18.39 14.53
C THR A 60 -5.94 18.15 13.55
N VAL A 61 -5.76 17.22 12.63
CA VAL A 61 -6.77 16.82 11.64
C VAL A 61 -7.33 15.47 12.06
N TYR A 62 -8.62 15.44 12.41
CA TYR A 62 -9.34 14.20 12.67
C TYR A 62 -9.93 13.68 11.36
N LEU A 63 -9.39 12.58 10.86
CA LEU A 63 -9.74 12.04 9.56
C LEU A 63 -10.78 10.91 9.71
N PRO A 64 -12.02 11.09 9.25
CA PRO A 64 -13.02 10.03 9.34
C PRO A 64 -12.65 8.82 8.48
N TYR A 65 -12.73 7.62 9.07
CA TYR A 65 -12.33 6.37 8.40
C TYR A 65 -13.05 6.10 7.08
N TYR A 66 -14.32 6.54 6.96
CA TYR A 66 -15.19 6.19 5.84
C TYR A 66 -14.77 6.84 4.53
N TYR A 67 -13.96 7.92 4.57
CA TYR A 67 -13.39 8.51 3.37
C TYR A 67 -12.26 7.63 2.79
N GLY A 68 -11.62 6.79 3.60
CA GLY A 68 -10.57 5.87 3.16
C GLY A 68 -9.40 6.57 2.47
N LEU A 69 -9.00 7.76 2.91
CA LEU A 69 -7.94 8.55 2.27
C LEU A 69 -6.56 7.99 2.60
N LEU A 70 -5.65 8.02 1.62
CA LEU A 70 -4.21 7.78 1.82
C LEU A 70 -3.42 9.07 1.91
N VAL A 71 -3.94 10.14 1.30
CA VAL A 71 -3.36 11.47 1.27
C VAL A 71 -4.43 12.51 1.54
N ILE A 72 -4.04 13.62 2.17
CA ILE A 72 -4.88 14.81 2.34
C ILE A 72 -4.30 15.95 1.51
N ASP A 73 -5.17 16.77 0.92
CA ASP A 73 -4.80 17.98 0.20
C ASP A 73 -5.14 19.22 1.02
N PRO A 74 -4.15 19.92 1.60
CA PRO A 74 -4.41 20.98 2.54
C PRO A 74 -4.56 22.35 1.90
N THR A 75 -5.52 23.13 2.39
CA THR A 75 -5.62 24.57 2.16
C THR A 75 -5.42 25.30 3.48
N ILE A 76 -4.48 26.25 3.51
CA ILE A 76 -4.05 26.94 4.74
C ILE A 76 -4.27 28.43 4.58
N GLN A 77 -5.04 29.04 5.49
CA GLN A 77 -5.17 30.49 5.61
C GLN A 77 -4.31 30.97 6.76
N VAL A 78 -3.51 32.01 6.52
CA VAL A 78 -2.63 32.64 7.52
C VAL A 78 -3.06 34.07 7.81
N SER A 79 -2.47 34.67 8.84
CA SER A 79 -2.64 36.08 9.19
C SER A 79 -2.39 37.01 8.00
N SER A 80 -3.06 38.17 7.99
CA SER A 80 -2.91 39.16 6.91
C SER A 80 -1.46 39.59 6.73
N GLY A 81 -0.97 39.55 5.48
CA GLY A 81 0.41 39.87 5.13
C GLY A 81 1.45 38.80 5.50
N ALA A 82 1.02 37.68 6.08
CA ALA A 82 1.88 36.52 6.29
C ALA A 82 1.84 35.55 5.10
N GLU A 83 2.83 34.68 5.03
CA GLU A 83 2.94 33.62 4.03
C GLU A 83 3.40 32.31 4.67
N ILE A 84 3.03 31.18 4.05
CA ILE A 84 3.65 29.89 4.33
C ILE A 84 4.94 29.81 3.52
N THR A 85 6.06 29.45 4.16
CA THR A 85 7.39 29.52 3.51
C THR A 85 7.68 28.36 2.56
N GLU A 86 7.01 27.24 2.76
CA GLU A 86 7.16 26.04 1.95
C GLU A 86 5.97 25.84 1.01
N GLU A 87 6.18 25.04 -0.03
CA GLU A 87 5.11 24.62 -0.93
C GLU A 87 4.11 23.72 -0.18
N ILE A 88 2.82 24.01 -0.38
CA ILE A 88 1.72 23.23 0.18
C ILE A 88 1.46 22.04 -0.75
N LEU A 89 2.04 20.90 -0.39
CA LEU A 89 1.90 19.63 -1.11
C LEU A 89 0.92 18.69 -0.40
N PRO A 90 0.31 17.72 -1.13
CA PRO A 90 -0.44 16.64 -0.52
C PRO A 90 0.39 15.89 0.52
N VAL A 91 -0.23 15.59 1.66
CA VAL A 91 0.42 14.96 2.81
C VAL A 91 -0.09 13.53 2.96
N LYS A 92 0.79 12.56 3.19
CA LYS A 92 0.32 11.19 3.46
C LYS A 92 -0.33 11.11 4.83
N THR A 93 -1.40 10.33 4.94
CA THR A 93 -2.17 10.18 6.19
C THR A 93 -1.40 9.50 7.32
N ASP A 94 -0.30 8.79 6.99
CA ASP A 94 0.63 8.17 7.94
C ASP A 94 1.87 9.02 8.24
N GLU A 95 2.00 10.20 7.63
CA GLU A 95 3.13 11.13 7.85
C GLU A 95 3.07 11.74 9.26
N LYS A 96 4.18 11.69 10.01
CA LYS A 96 4.24 12.11 11.42
C LYS A 96 4.98 13.42 11.68
N ASP A 97 5.84 13.83 10.76
CA ASP A 97 6.78 14.94 10.96
C ASP A 97 6.50 16.15 10.05
N LYS A 98 5.29 16.22 9.47
CA LYS A 98 4.93 17.33 8.58
C LYS A 98 4.77 18.62 9.39
N THR A 99 5.45 19.67 8.97
CA THR A 99 5.37 20.99 9.58
C THR A 99 4.98 22.06 8.58
N TYR A 100 4.41 23.16 9.09
CA TYR A 100 4.17 24.38 8.31
C TYR A 100 4.77 25.62 8.97
N THR A 101 5.56 26.42 8.26
CA THR A 101 6.17 27.64 8.79
C THR A 101 5.50 28.88 8.23
N VAL A 102 4.90 29.67 9.11
CA VAL A 102 4.32 30.97 8.79
C VAL A 102 5.38 32.05 9.00
N LYS A 103 5.61 32.89 8.00
CA LYS A 103 6.44 34.09 8.10
C LYS A 103 5.56 35.32 8.01
N SER A 104 5.59 36.15 9.04
CA SER A 104 4.88 37.44 9.07
C SER A 104 5.55 38.48 8.19
N ALA A 105 4.81 39.52 7.80
CA ALA A 105 5.33 40.69 7.10
C ALA A 105 6.47 41.41 7.87
N THR A 106 6.51 41.29 9.20
CA THR A 106 7.55 41.88 10.06
C THR A 106 8.78 40.97 10.21
N GLY A 107 8.81 39.81 9.56
CA GLY A 107 9.94 38.89 9.53
C GLY A 107 9.99 37.88 10.67
N THR A 108 9.02 37.89 11.59
CA THR A 108 8.89 36.85 12.63
C THR A 108 8.32 35.58 12.02
N SER A 109 8.82 34.42 12.45
CA SER A 109 8.39 33.11 11.97
C SER A 109 7.86 32.22 13.09
N ARG A 110 6.91 31.36 12.73
CA ARG A 110 6.32 30.35 13.62
C ARG A 110 6.06 29.07 12.87
N THR A 111 6.50 27.96 13.44
CA THR A 111 6.36 26.62 12.84
C THR A 111 5.30 25.82 13.58
N TYR A 112 4.35 25.26 12.83
CA TYR A 112 3.29 24.40 13.30
C TYR A 112 3.58 22.95 12.96
N THR A 113 3.31 22.04 13.88
CA THR A 113 3.35 20.59 13.61
C THR A 113 1.96 20.08 13.24
N LEU A 114 1.84 19.36 12.12
CA LEU A 114 0.61 18.70 11.70
C LEU A 114 0.51 17.33 12.36
N LYS A 115 -0.61 17.08 13.03
CA LYS A 115 -0.99 15.79 13.61
C LYS A 115 -2.21 15.26 12.87
N ILE A 116 -2.08 14.09 12.25
CA ILE A 116 -3.18 13.41 11.56
C ILE A 116 -3.65 12.27 12.45
N GLU A 117 -4.89 12.38 12.91
CA GLU A 117 -5.57 11.39 13.75
C GLU A 117 -6.61 10.66 12.91
N LEU A 118 -6.25 9.47 12.42
CA LEU A 118 -7.16 8.60 11.69
C LEU A 118 -8.18 8.03 12.66
N GLN A 119 -9.44 8.43 12.49
CA GLN A 119 -10.53 7.87 13.26
C GLN A 119 -10.73 6.39 12.90
N SER A 120 -11.28 5.66 13.84
CA SER A 120 -11.43 4.21 13.76
C SER A 120 -12.88 3.82 13.63
N THR A 121 -13.15 2.65 13.03
CA THR A 121 -14.52 2.11 13.03
C THR A 121 -14.92 1.76 14.46
N PRO A 122 -16.22 1.84 14.83
CA PRO A 122 -16.68 1.44 16.16
C PRO A 122 -16.40 -0.03 16.48
N SER A 123 -16.50 -0.89 15.47
CA SER A 123 -16.18 -2.32 15.53
C SER A 123 -15.63 -2.79 14.19
N PHE A 124 -15.01 -3.97 14.20
CA PHE A 124 -14.58 -4.67 12.99
C PHE A 124 -14.86 -6.16 13.12
N GLU A 125 -15.70 -6.66 12.23
CA GLU A 125 -15.99 -8.08 12.07
C GLU A 125 -15.65 -8.51 10.66
N ALA A 126 -15.07 -9.70 10.51
CA ALA A 126 -14.87 -10.29 9.19
C ALA A 126 -14.92 -11.82 9.25
N THR A 127 -15.29 -12.42 8.11
CA THR A 127 -15.34 -13.87 7.90
C THR A 127 -15.08 -14.18 6.44
N PHE A 128 -14.61 -15.38 6.14
CA PHE A 128 -14.60 -15.84 4.74
C PHE A 128 -16.00 -15.85 4.15
N ALA A 129 -16.10 -15.46 2.87
CA ALA A 129 -17.35 -15.50 2.12
C ALA A 129 -17.85 -16.94 1.91
N LEU A 130 -16.93 -17.91 1.88
CA LEU A 130 -17.22 -19.34 1.84
C LEU A 130 -16.34 -20.06 2.86
N THR A 131 -16.94 -20.93 3.67
CA THR A 131 -16.25 -21.65 4.76
C THR A 131 -16.10 -23.15 4.51
N SER A 132 -16.45 -23.62 3.31
CA SER A 132 -16.27 -25.03 2.96
C SER A 132 -14.79 -25.42 2.92
N SER A 133 -14.48 -26.68 3.26
CA SER A 133 -13.09 -27.17 3.23
C SER A 133 -12.42 -26.99 1.86
N ILE A 134 -13.18 -27.13 0.77
CA ILE A 134 -12.67 -26.93 -0.60
C ILE A 134 -12.33 -25.46 -0.84
N ALA A 135 -13.19 -24.53 -0.40
CA ALA A 135 -12.94 -23.09 -0.55
C ALA A 135 -11.75 -22.60 0.27
N LEU A 136 -11.46 -23.26 1.40
CA LEU A 136 -10.35 -22.92 2.30
C LEU A 136 -9.10 -23.78 2.09
N THR A 137 -9.08 -24.69 1.12
CA THR A 137 -7.88 -25.47 0.75
C THR A 137 -7.26 -24.91 -0.52
N GLN A 138 -6.22 -24.11 -0.34
CA GLN A 138 -5.52 -23.40 -1.40
C GLN A 138 -4.12 -23.95 -1.64
N GLY A 139 -3.46 -23.46 -2.69
CA GLY A 139 -2.06 -23.74 -2.97
C GLY A 139 -1.25 -22.46 -3.14
N PRO A 140 0.09 -22.54 -3.09
CA PRO A 140 0.95 -21.41 -3.45
C PRO A 140 0.61 -20.86 -4.84
N GLY A 141 0.57 -19.55 -4.99
CA GLY A 141 0.24 -18.89 -6.26
C GLY A 141 -1.24 -18.93 -6.66
N THR A 142 -2.13 -19.54 -5.88
CA THR A 142 -3.58 -19.56 -6.14
C THR A 142 -4.27 -18.31 -5.57
N ALA A 143 -5.53 -18.10 -5.97
CA ALA A 143 -6.33 -16.97 -5.48
C ALA A 143 -6.61 -17.13 -3.97
N PHE A 144 -6.56 -16.00 -3.26
CA PHE A 144 -6.95 -15.98 -1.85
C PHE A 144 -8.47 -15.91 -1.71
N PRO A 145 -9.11 -16.64 -0.78
CA PRO A 145 -10.55 -16.62 -0.60
C PRO A 145 -11.07 -15.22 -0.24
N ALA A 146 -12.24 -14.86 -0.76
CA ALA A 146 -12.89 -13.60 -0.45
C ALA A 146 -13.27 -13.50 1.04
N ILE A 147 -13.17 -12.31 1.62
CA ILE A 147 -13.54 -12.02 3.00
C ILE A 147 -14.71 -11.01 2.99
N ASN A 148 -15.79 -11.32 3.70
CA ASN A 148 -16.85 -10.36 3.99
C ASN A 148 -16.58 -9.71 5.36
N GLY A 149 -16.95 -8.44 5.53
CA GLY A 149 -16.80 -7.76 6.82
C GLY A 149 -17.39 -6.36 6.90
N THR A 150 -17.29 -5.77 8.08
CA THR A 150 -17.74 -4.39 8.38
C THR A 150 -16.61 -3.38 8.16
N PHE A 151 -15.94 -3.45 7.00
CA PHE A 151 -14.76 -2.61 6.70
C PHE A 151 -15.07 -1.10 6.75
N MET A 152 -16.30 -0.69 6.39
CA MET A 152 -16.83 0.68 6.49
C MET A 152 -16.09 1.75 5.66
N HIS A 153 -15.29 1.32 4.68
CA HIS A 153 -14.73 2.14 3.60
C HIS A 153 -14.53 1.26 2.36
N THR A 154 -14.10 1.84 1.25
CA THR A 154 -13.87 1.10 -0.02
C THR A 154 -12.41 1.11 -0.48
N ASN A 155 -11.50 1.69 0.29
CA ASN A 155 -10.07 1.64 -0.02
C ASN A 155 -9.43 0.32 0.47
N PRO A 156 -9.01 -0.59 -0.42
CA PRO A 156 -8.42 -1.87 0.00
C PRO A 156 -6.99 -1.72 0.54
N SER A 157 -6.29 -0.62 0.26
CA SER A 157 -4.92 -0.38 0.75
C SER A 157 -4.83 -0.11 2.25
N LEU A 158 -5.97 0.15 2.91
CA LEU A 158 -6.07 0.31 4.36
C LEU A 158 -6.25 -1.05 5.07
N ILE A 159 -6.23 -2.15 4.32
CA ILE A 159 -6.41 -3.50 4.82
C ILE A 159 -5.12 -4.31 4.60
N SER A 160 -4.69 -5.01 5.64
CA SER A 160 -3.59 -5.98 5.58
C SER A 160 -4.08 -7.37 5.95
N ILE A 161 -3.52 -8.39 5.30
CA ILE A 161 -3.76 -9.80 5.63
C ILE A 161 -2.42 -10.46 5.91
N VAL A 162 -2.33 -11.15 7.05
CA VAL A 162 -1.18 -11.97 7.43
C VAL A 162 -1.64 -13.41 7.63
N LEU A 163 -0.96 -14.34 6.98
CA LEU A 163 -1.14 -15.78 7.20
C LEU A 163 -0.15 -16.24 8.27
N ILE A 164 -0.64 -16.84 9.34
CA ILE A 164 0.18 -17.30 10.47
C ILE A 164 0.15 -18.83 10.49
N ASN A 165 1.28 -19.46 10.18
CA ASN A 165 1.37 -20.92 10.21
C ASN A 165 1.11 -21.42 11.65
N GLN A 166 0.13 -22.30 11.82
CA GLN A 166 -0.29 -22.76 13.14
C GLN A 166 0.80 -23.55 13.89
N GLU A 167 1.67 -24.26 13.16
CA GLU A 167 2.73 -25.10 13.71
C GLU A 167 4.01 -24.29 13.95
N THR A 168 4.50 -23.59 12.92
CA THR A 168 5.80 -22.90 12.97
C THR A 168 5.71 -21.47 13.49
N LYS A 169 4.50 -20.91 13.59
CA LYS A 169 4.24 -19.49 13.88
C LYS A 169 4.84 -18.51 12.88
N GLN A 170 5.33 -19.00 11.74
CA GLN A 170 5.82 -18.16 10.65
C GLN A 170 4.68 -17.28 10.15
N ARG A 171 4.95 -15.97 10.06
CA ARG A 171 4.04 -14.96 9.53
C ARG A 171 4.38 -14.70 8.06
N VAL A 172 3.38 -14.82 7.19
CA VAL A 172 3.50 -14.58 5.75
C VAL A 172 2.56 -13.44 5.40
N GLN A 173 3.15 -12.30 5.02
CA GLN A 173 2.39 -11.13 4.58
C GLN A 173 1.79 -11.42 3.19
N MET A 174 0.47 -11.26 3.07
CA MET A 174 -0.16 -11.25 1.76
C MET A 174 0.12 -9.92 1.05
N PRO A 175 0.16 -9.90 -0.29
CA PRO A 175 0.16 -8.66 -1.04
C PRO A 175 -1.01 -7.76 -0.66
N THR A 176 -0.93 -6.45 -0.90
CA THR A 176 -2.05 -5.55 -0.64
C THR A 176 -3.28 -5.97 -1.46
N PRO A 177 -4.46 -6.16 -0.85
CA PRO A 177 -5.68 -6.42 -1.60
C PRO A 177 -5.94 -5.30 -2.62
N ASN A 178 -6.49 -5.66 -3.79
CA ASN A 178 -6.76 -4.69 -4.86
C ASN A 178 -8.24 -4.40 -5.08
N SER A 179 -9.13 -4.98 -4.26
CA SER A 179 -10.56 -4.75 -4.39
C SER A 179 -11.31 -4.89 -3.07
N LEU A 180 -12.05 -3.83 -2.71
CA LEU A 180 -12.99 -3.80 -1.60
C LEU A 180 -14.29 -3.15 -2.08
N LYS A 181 -15.39 -3.88 -2.07
CA LYS A 181 -16.67 -3.43 -2.63
C LYS A 181 -17.81 -3.60 -1.63
N VAL A 182 -18.80 -2.71 -1.69
CA VAL A 182 -20.07 -2.90 -1.00
C VAL A 182 -20.79 -4.10 -1.61
N SER A 183 -21.35 -4.96 -0.76
CA SER A 183 -22.08 -6.17 -1.13
C SER A 183 -23.33 -6.32 -0.26
N ALA A 184 -24.19 -7.30 -0.57
CA ALA A 184 -25.37 -7.59 0.25
C ALA A 184 -25.04 -7.96 1.72
N ASN A 185 -23.80 -8.42 1.98
CA ASN A 185 -23.32 -8.84 3.30
C ASN A 185 -22.39 -7.80 3.94
N GLY A 186 -22.56 -6.51 3.63
CA GLY A 186 -21.68 -5.44 4.08
C GLY A 186 -20.62 -5.13 3.03
N TYR A 187 -19.36 -5.45 3.28
CA TYR A 187 -18.26 -5.22 2.35
C TYR A 187 -17.57 -6.54 2.02
N GLN A 188 -17.10 -6.69 0.79
CA GLN A 188 -16.37 -7.86 0.32
C GLN A 188 -14.98 -7.45 -0.19
N LEU A 189 -13.97 -8.00 0.47
CA LEU A 189 -12.56 -7.88 0.14
C LEU A 189 -12.13 -9.04 -0.76
N THR A 190 -11.46 -8.74 -1.87
CA THR A 190 -10.98 -9.74 -2.82
C THR A 190 -9.63 -9.36 -3.43
N TYR A 191 -8.95 -10.37 -3.96
CA TYR A 191 -7.87 -10.20 -4.93
C TYR A 191 -8.43 -10.51 -6.32
N THR A 192 -8.49 -9.49 -7.17
CA THR A 192 -8.93 -9.59 -8.57
C THR A 192 -7.72 -9.69 -9.50
N GLY A 193 -7.92 -10.17 -10.73
CA GLY A 193 -6.83 -10.39 -11.68
C GLY A 193 -6.22 -11.78 -11.61
N THR A 194 -5.22 -12.06 -12.45
CA THR A 194 -4.50 -13.36 -12.52
C THR A 194 -2.98 -13.24 -12.32
N GLU A 195 -2.51 -12.02 -12.10
CA GLU A 195 -1.14 -11.63 -11.83
C GLU A 195 -0.65 -12.23 -10.51
N ARG A 196 0.63 -12.60 -10.44
CA ARG A 196 1.21 -13.27 -9.25
C ARG A 196 1.18 -12.38 -8.00
N GLU A 197 1.22 -11.07 -8.16
CA GLU A 197 1.10 -10.10 -7.07
C GLU A 197 -0.29 -10.07 -6.43
N TYR A 198 -1.32 -10.66 -7.05
CA TYR A 198 -2.68 -10.76 -6.50
C TYR A 198 -3.01 -12.19 -6.05
N ARG A 199 -2.00 -12.93 -5.61
CA ARG A 199 -2.11 -14.35 -5.26
C ARG A 199 -1.42 -14.64 -3.94
N ILE A 200 -1.74 -15.80 -3.38
CA ILE A 200 -1.01 -16.34 -2.23
C ILE A 200 0.48 -16.45 -2.63
N PRO A 201 1.42 -15.94 -1.80
CA PRO A 201 2.85 -15.98 -2.10
C PRO A 201 3.31 -17.35 -2.58
N SER A 202 4.14 -17.39 -3.62
CA SER A 202 4.54 -18.66 -4.27
C SER A 202 5.54 -19.46 -3.43
N ASP A 203 6.17 -18.81 -2.45
CA ASP A 203 7.14 -19.37 -1.50
C ASP A 203 6.51 -19.85 -0.19
N ILE A 204 5.20 -19.64 0.02
CA ILE A 204 4.51 -20.19 1.18
C ILE A 204 4.66 -21.72 1.21
N ILE A 205 4.89 -22.26 2.40
CA ILE A 205 5.00 -23.70 2.62
C ILE A 205 3.62 -24.31 2.87
N ALA A 206 3.49 -25.61 2.64
CA ALA A 206 2.28 -26.33 3.01
C ALA A 206 2.06 -26.29 4.53
N GLY A 207 0.79 -26.19 4.95
CA GLY A 207 0.43 -26.08 6.36
C GLY A 207 -0.97 -25.49 6.55
N THR A 208 -1.40 -25.39 7.80
CA THR A 208 -2.65 -24.70 8.17
C THR A 208 -2.30 -23.32 8.73
N TYR A 209 -3.00 -22.30 8.26
CA TYR A 209 -2.71 -20.90 8.56
C TYR A 209 -3.92 -20.20 9.17
N ASP A 210 -3.72 -19.61 10.34
CA ASP A 210 -4.64 -18.61 10.86
C ASP A 210 -4.54 -17.35 9.98
N VAL A 211 -5.67 -16.67 9.79
CA VAL A 211 -5.74 -15.49 8.93
C VAL A 211 -6.01 -14.28 9.80
N GLU A 212 -4.97 -13.47 10.00
CA GLU A 212 -5.04 -12.19 10.67
C GLU A 212 -5.42 -11.12 9.63
N VAL A 213 -6.47 -10.36 9.92
CA VAL A 213 -6.94 -9.26 9.07
C VAL A 213 -6.87 -7.99 9.89
N THR A 214 -6.15 -7.01 9.38
CA THR A 214 -6.06 -5.67 9.97
C THR A 214 -6.83 -4.68 9.09
N ASN A 215 -7.74 -3.95 9.71
CA ASN A 215 -8.49 -2.86 9.09
C ASN A 215 -8.34 -1.62 9.97
N LEU A 216 -7.57 -0.63 9.49
CA LEU A 216 -7.22 0.55 10.28
C LEU A 216 -6.53 0.14 11.60
N ASN A 217 -7.11 0.49 12.75
CA ASN A 217 -6.58 0.13 14.07
C ASN A 217 -7.14 -1.18 14.65
N HIS A 218 -8.01 -1.89 13.91
CA HIS A 218 -8.56 -3.16 14.34
C HIS A 218 -7.81 -4.31 13.72
N THR A 219 -7.50 -5.32 14.53
CA THR A 219 -6.92 -6.57 14.07
C THR A 219 -7.73 -7.72 14.63
N ILE A 220 -8.14 -8.64 13.77
CA ILE A 220 -8.85 -9.86 14.16
C ILE A 220 -8.19 -11.08 13.51
N ILE A 221 -8.37 -12.25 14.13
CA ILE A 221 -8.08 -13.54 13.51
C ILE A 221 -9.42 -14.14 13.06
N LEU A 222 -9.52 -14.52 11.79
CA LEU A 222 -10.72 -15.16 11.27
C LEU A 222 -10.96 -16.51 11.95
N ALA A 223 -12.22 -16.85 12.20
CA ALA A 223 -12.59 -18.08 12.91
C ALA A 223 -12.18 -19.37 12.19
N ASN A 224 -12.06 -19.35 10.86
CA ASN A 224 -11.65 -20.50 10.07
C ASN A 224 -10.24 -20.26 9.51
N PRO A 225 -9.33 -21.24 9.58
CA PRO A 225 -8.01 -21.13 8.95
C PRO A 225 -8.07 -21.46 7.45
N VAL A 226 -7.00 -21.11 6.73
CA VAL A 226 -6.76 -21.58 5.36
C VAL A 226 -5.73 -22.70 5.39
N LYS A 227 -6.01 -23.79 4.66
CA LYS A 227 -5.07 -24.89 4.46
C LYS A 227 -4.32 -24.69 3.15
N ILE A 228 -3.01 -24.60 3.22
CA ILE A 228 -2.11 -24.55 2.07
C ILE A 228 -1.59 -25.95 1.77
N THR A 229 -1.78 -26.39 0.53
CA THR A 229 -1.34 -27.69 0.02
C THR A 229 -0.58 -27.52 -1.28
N TYR A 230 0.50 -28.28 -1.45
CA TYR A 230 1.12 -28.40 -2.76
C TYR A 230 0.20 -29.18 -3.70
N ARG A 231 0.12 -28.71 -4.94
CA ARG A 231 -0.61 -29.34 -6.05
C ARG A 231 0.41 -29.69 -7.12
N GLN A 232 0.05 -30.55 -8.07
CA GLN A 232 0.91 -30.92 -9.20
C GLN A 232 1.64 -29.68 -9.75
N PRO A 233 2.98 -29.61 -9.60
CA PRO A 233 3.81 -28.54 -10.15
C PRO A 233 3.66 -28.50 -11.65
N ASP A 234 3.74 -27.32 -12.26
CA ASP A 234 3.61 -27.20 -13.71
C ASP A 234 4.36 -25.97 -14.23
N ALA A 235 4.92 -26.11 -15.42
CA ALA A 235 5.70 -25.09 -16.11
C ALA A 235 4.89 -24.47 -17.27
N ALA A 236 4.89 -23.15 -17.37
CA ALA A 236 4.26 -22.41 -18.45
C ALA A 236 5.08 -22.60 -19.73
N LEU A 237 4.42 -23.08 -20.79
CA LEU A 237 4.97 -23.09 -22.14
C LEU A 237 3.95 -22.49 -23.09
N THR A 238 4.42 -21.64 -23.99
CA THR A 238 3.64 -21.25 -25.17
C THR A 238 3.36 -22.51 -26.01
N LEU A 239 2.20 -22.56 -26.66
CA LEU A 239 1.91 -23.59 -27.66
C LEU A 239 2.30 -23.14 -29.07
N LEU A 240 2.65 -21.86 -29.25
CA LEU A 240 2.94 -21.19 -30.52
C LEU A 240 4.34 -21.48 -31.08
N GLY A 241 5.00 -22.53 -30.59
CA GLY A 241 6.37 -22.86 -30.95
C GLY A 241 7.37 -22.15 -30.05
N LEU A 242 8.46 -22.85 -29.73
CA LEU A 242 9.58 -22.31 -28.97
C LEU A 242 10.54 -21.58 -29.90
N LYS A 243 11.08 -20.45 -29.44
CA LYS A 243 12.18 -19.74 -30.11
C LYS A 243 13.37 -19.75 -29.17
N LEU A 244 14.32 -20.62 -29.44
CA LEU A 244 15.47 -20.85 -28.57
C LEU A 244 16.78 -20.64 -29.36
N ALA A 245 17.82 -20.19 -28.67
CA ALA A 245 19.16 -20.09 -29.22
C ALA A 245 20.09 -20.96 -28.39
N LYS A 246 21.03 -21.65 -29.05
CA LYS A 246 22.13 -22.32 -28.36
C LYS A 246 22.94 -21.32 -27.54
N ASN A 247 23.64 -21.82 -26.52
CA ASN A 247 24.48 -21.03 -25.61
C ASN A 247 23.74 -19.89 -24.86
N THR A 248 22.42 -19.81 -24.98
CA THR A 248 21.56 -18.89 -24.25
C THR A 248 20.74 -19.71 -23.26
N ASP A 249 20.61 -19.19 -22.05
CA ASP A 249 19.77 -19.82 -21.05
C ASP A 249 18.31 -19.56 -21.34
N TRP A 250 17.51 -20.63 -21.30
CA TRP A 250 16.08 -20.55 -21.44
C TRP A 250 15.44 -20.40 -20.06
N ILE A 251 14.70 -19.31 -19.90
CA ILE A 251 13.89 -19.06 -18.72
C ILE A 251 12.51 -19.68 -18.91
N ILE A 252 12.14 -20.57 -18.00
CA ILE A 252 10.83 -21.22 -17.96
C ILE A 252 10.10 -20.77 -16.70
N ASN A 253 8.93 -20.18 -16.88
CA ASN A 253 8.09 -19.75 -15.76
C ASN A 253 7.20 -20.91 -15.27
N ALA A 254 6.78 -20.90 -14.01
CA ALA A 254 5.71 -21.78 -13.56
C ALA A 254 4.37 -21.36 -14.19
N SER A 255 3.48 -22.33 -14.44
CA SER A 255 2.12 -22.05 -14.90
C SER A 255 1.38 -21.11 -13.93
N SER A 256 0.41 -20.35 -14.45
CA SER A 256 -0.47 -19.54 -13.60
C SER A 256 -1.09 -20.45 -12.54
N ASN A 257 -1.13 -19.98 -11.28
CA ASN A 257 -1.61 -20.72 -10.10
C ASN A 257 -0.82 -21.96 -9.66
N LYS A 258 0.36 -22.19 -10.26
CA LYS A 258 1.27 -23.30 -9.95
C LYS A 258 2.63 -22.77 -9.52
N VAL A 259 3.40 -23.67 -8.92
CA VAL A 259 4.80 -23.45 -8.55
C VAL A 259 5.67 -24.56 -9.08
N LEU A 260 6.94 -24.28 -9.26
CA LEU A 260 7.98 -25.27 -9.50
C LEU A 260 8.42 -25.78 -8.11
N LEU A 261 8.20 -27.08 -7.85
CA LEU A 261 8.56 -27.74 -6.60
C LEU A 261 9.57 -28.82 -6.93
N ASP A 262 10.83 -28.58 -6.57
CA ASP A 262 11.94 -29.51 -6.71
C ASP A 262 12.04 -30.16 -8.10
N PRO A 263 12.21 -29.36 -9.19
CA PRO A 263 12.39 -29.90 -10.53
C PRO A 263 13.68 -30.74 -10.59
N THR A 264 13.56 -31.97 -11.08
CA THR A 264 14.68 -32.93 -11.16
C THR A 264 15.22 -33.09 -12.57
N ALA A 265 14.38 -32.91 -13.59
CA ALA A 265 14.80 -32.95 -14.99
C ALA A 265 13.90 -32.14 -15.90
N VAL A 266 14.49 -31.62 -16.98
CA VAL A 266 13.77 -31.15 -18.18
C VAL A 266 14.35 -31.85 -19.39
N ILE A 267 13.49 -32.47 -20.19
CA ILE A 267 13.90 -33.24 -21.36
C ILE A 267 13.14 -32.70 -22.56
N MET A 268 13.87 -32.31 -23.61
CA MET A 268 13.30 -31.91 -24.88
C MET A 268 13.40 -33.07 -25.86
N THR A 269 12.27 -33.47 -26.44
CA THR A 269 12.22 -34.48 -27.48
C THR A 269 12.08 -33.78 -28.84
N VAL A 270 13.07 -33.95 -29.70
CA VAL A 270 13.10 -33.41 -31.07
C VAL A 270 13.27 -34.58 -32.02
N ASN A 271 12.36 -34.72 -33.00
CA ASN A 271 12.33 -35.81 -33.97
C ASN A 271 12.44 -37.21 -33.33
N GLY A 272 11.75 -37.42 -32.21
CA GLY A 272 11.75 -38.69 -31.47
C GLY A 272 13.01 -39.00 -30.66
N LYS A 273 13.98 -38.07 -30.60
CA LYS A 273 15.19 -38.20 -29.77
C LYS A 273 15.13 -37.26 -28.58
N ASP A 274 15.47 -37.79 -27.42
CA ASP A 274 15.50 -37.05 -26.16
C ASP A 274 16.84 -36.32 -25.95
N TYR A 275 16.72 -35.07 -25.49
CA TYR A 275 17.83 -34.18 -25.17
C TYR A 275 17.61 -33.63 -23.76
N PRO A 276 18.30 -34.17 -22.74
CA PRO A 276 18.26 -33.64 -21.40
C PRO A 276 18.82 -32.22 -21.36
N LEU A 277 18.05 -31.29 -20.78
CA LEU A 277 18.50 -29.93 -20.50
C LEU A 277 19.10 -29.88 -19.10
N THR A 278 20.07 -28.99 -18.92
CA THR A 278 20.69 -28.77 -17.60
C THR A 278 19.93 -27.68 -16.87
N ILE A 279 19.36 -28.01 -15.70
CA ILE A 279 18.77 -27.02 -14.80
C ILE A 279 19.92 -26.31 -14.07
N LYS A 280 20.08 -25.01 -14.33
CA LYS A 280 21.12 -24.19 -13.69
C LYS A 280 20.67 -23.67 -12.32
N SER A 281 19.43 -23.22 -12.26
CA SER A 281 18.82 -22.66 -11.07
C SER A 281 17.30 -22.77 -11.15
N HIS A 282 16.63 -22.70 -9.99
CA HIS A 282 15.18 -22.53 -9.94
C HIS A 282 14.75 -21.80 -8.67
N THR A 283 13.62 -21.12 -8.78
CA THR A 283 12.80 -20.62 -7.68
C THR A 283 11.42 -21.29 -7.78
N ARG A 284 10.47 -20.87 -6.95
CA ARG A 284 9.08 -21.35 -7.02
C ARG A 284 8.35 -20.90 -8.29
N THR A 285 8.83 -19.84 -8.95
CA THR A 285 8.12 -19.21 -10.07
C THR A 285 8.87 -19.30 -11.39
N GLU A 286 10.15 -19.63 -11.36
CA GLU A 286 11.03 -19.58 -12.52
C GLU A 286 12.12 -20.65 -12.41
N MET A 287 12.52 -21.21 -13.55
CA MET A 287 13.71 -22.04 -13.67
C MET A 287 14.52 -21.65 -14.90
N GLN A 288 15.84 -21.68 -14.75
CA GLN A 288 16.80 -21.40 -15.81
C GLN A 288 17.41 -22.71 -16.29
N VAL A 289 17.29 -22.99 -17.59
CA VAL A 289 17.84 -24.20 -18.19
C VAL A 289 18.75 -23.87 -19.37
N SER A 290 19.80 -24.67 -19.55
CA SER A 290 20.66 -24.58 -20.74
C SER A 290 20.45 -25.77 -21.67
N LEU A 291 20.44 -25.49 -22.97
CA LEU A 291 20.30 -26.49 -24.03
C LEU A 291 21.63 -27.26 -24.18
N PRO A 292 21.59 -28.59 -24.44
CA PRO A 292 22.81 -29.36 -24.63
C PRO A 292 23.46 -29.05 -25.98
N ALA A 293 24.79 -29.12 -26.05
CA ALA A 293 25.57 -28.76 -27.24
C ALA A 293 25.23 -29.61 -28.49
N ASN A 294 24.79 -30.85 -28.28
CA ASN A 294 24.43 -31.79 -29.34
C ASN A 294 22.98 -31.64 -29.84
N LEU A 295 22.20 -30.69 -29.34
CA LEU A 295 20.86 -30.41 -29.83
C LEU A 295 20.93 -29.86 -31.26
N PRO A 296 20.17 -30.40 -32.23
CA PRO A 296 20.19 -29.92 -33.60
C PRO A 296 19.57 -28.52 -33.70
N THR A 297 20.10 -27.69 -34.61
CA THR A 297 19.47 -26.42 -35.01
C THR A 297 18.54 -26.61 -36.19
N GLY A 298 17.60 -25.69 -36.34
CA GLY A 298 16.60 -25.72 -37.41
C GLY A 298 15.18 -25.52 -36.89
N SER A 299 14.22 -25.93 -37.72
CA SER A 299 12.79 -25.86 -37.44
C SER A 299 12.25 -27.26 -37.19
N PHE A 300 11.50 -27.40 -36.11
CA PHE A 300 11.01 -28.69 -35.62
C PHE A 300 9.53 -28.62 -35.29
N GLU A 301 8.76 -29.57 -35.82
CA GLU A 301 7.36 -29.77 -35.46
C GLU A 301 7.24 -30.72 -34.27
N ASN A 302 6.14 -30.62 -33.53
CA ASN A 302 5.79 -31.54 -32.43
C ASN A 302 6.90 -31.68 -31.36
N VAL A 303 7.68 -30.63 -31.12
CA VAL A 303 8.68 -30.64 -30.03
C VAL A 303 7.97 -30.89 -28.71
N GLN A 304 8.43 -31.89 -27.97
CA GLN A 304 7.89 -32.20 -26.65
C GLN A 304 8.86 -31.75 -25.57
N ILE A 305 8.31 -31.20 -24.48
CA ILE A 305 9.07 -30.88 -23.28
C ILE A 305 8.47 -31.68 -22.13
N LYS A 306 9.30 -32.53 -21.53
CA LYS A 306 8.96 -33.30 -20.35
C LYS A 306 9.60 -32.65 -19.14
N PHE A 307 8.78 -32.38 -18.12
CA PHE A 307 9.19 -31.86 -16.83
C PHE A 307 9.03 -32.95 -15.78
N GLN A 308 10.07 -33.17 -15.00
CA GLN A 308 10.06 -34.09 -13.87
C GLN A 308 10.27 -33.29 -12.58
N PHE A 309 9.46 -33.60 -11.58
CA PHE A 309 9.50 -32.97 -10.27
C PHE A 309 9.57 -34.08 -9.22
N LYS A 310 10.31 -33.86 -8.14
CA LYS A 310 10.49 -34.85 -7.09
C LYS A 310 9.13 -35.26 -6.49
N ASP A 311 8.87 -36.56 -6.43
CA ASP A 311 7.64 -37.14 -5.85
C ASP A 311 6.33 -36.78 -6.58
N TRP A 312 6.42 -36.27 -7.83
CA TRP A 312 5.26 -35.97 -8.67
C TRP A 312 5.29 -36.72 -10.02
N PRO A 313 4.13 -37.02 -10.60
CA PRO A 313 4.03 -37.45 -11.98
C PRO A 313 4.70 -36.47 -12.97
N ASP A 314 5.31 -37.05 -14.00
CA ASP A 314 5.89 -36.32 -15.12
C ASP A 314 4.81 -35.52 -15.88
N ILE A 315 5.18 -34.32 -16.35
CA ILE A 315 4.35 -33.51 -17.23
C ILE A 315 5.00 -33.46 -18.60
N VAL A 316 4.24 -33.81 -19.64
CA VAL A 316 4.67 -33.69 -21.03
C VAL A 316 3.84 -32.63 -21.73
N LYS A 317 4.50 -31.66 -22.36
CA LYS A 317 3.88 -30.61 -23.17
C LYS A 317 4.36 -30.71 -24.61
N THR A 318 3.43 -30.76 -25.56
CA THR A 318 3.75 -30.84 -26.99
C THR A 318 3.46 -29.50 -27.65
N GLN A 319 4.43 -28.96 -28.38
CA GLN A 319 4.28 -27.74 -29.17
C GLN A 319 3.35 -28.01 -30.36
N LEU A 320 2.35 -27.14 -30.55
CA LEU A 320 1.41 -27.26 -31.67
C LEU A 320 1.94 -26.62 -32.95
N TYR A 321 2.80 -25.62 -32.80
CA TYR A 321 3.43 -24.91 -33.91
C TYR A 321 4.93 -25.18 -33.95
N THR A 322 5.52 -24.93 -35.11
CA THR A 322 6.96 -25.10 -35.36
C THR A 322 7.79 -24.34 -34.34
N SER A 323 8.70 -25.05 -33.70
CA SER A 323 9.73 -24.48 -32.83
C SER A 323 11.02 -24.27 -33.61
N THR A 324 11.73 -23.19 -33.35
CA THR A 324 13.00 -22.86 -34.00
C THR A 324 14.11 -22.85 -32.96
N ILE A 325 15.20 -23.56 -33.28
CA ILE A 325 16.44 -23.57 -32.48
C ILE A 325 17.56 -23.02 -33.37
N THR A 326 18.14 -21.88 -32.99
CA THR A 326 19.23 -21.26 -33.73
C THR A 326 20.58 -21.47 -33.06
N GLU A 327 21.67 -21.23 -33.79
CA GLU A 327 22.94 -20.91 -33.16
C GLU A 327 22.83 -19.55 -32.42
N SER A 328 23.72 -19.30 -31.46
CA SER A 328 23.76 -18.07 -30.65
C SER A 328 24.02 -16.82 -31.47
#